data_AF-A0A524AQI1-F1
#
_entry.id   AF-A0A524AQI1-F1
#
_cell.length_a   1.000
_cell.length_b   1.000
_cell.length_c   1.000
_cell.angle_alpha   90.00
_cell.angle_beta   90.00
_cell.angle_gamma   90.00
#
_symmetry.space_group_name_H-M   'P 1'
#
loop_
_entity.id
_entity.type
_entity.pdbx_description
1 polymer ?
#
loop_
_entity_poly.entity_id
_entity_poly.type
_entity_poly.pdbx_seq_one_letter_code
_entity_poly.pdbx_strand_id
1 'polypeptide(L)'
;MLKKTMRSLGSIIMMRVVIVGCILLLLVTILSLVAFSGRTSTPPPAPAAFETTGLKINPPETDPGQELIITATVANTGDIRGGYMAELKINDTTQQTMQVIVGAGETKAVTFAVVEDTPGIYEVVLGGLNGQFEVLKPATPPQSSNPTIDDPTTPSPSKPSKPSCCG
;
A
#
# COMPACT_ATOMS: atom_id res chain seq x y z
N MET A 1 -71.94 -24.62 56.12
CA MET A 1 -70.90 -25.34 55.35
C MET A 1 -70.15 -24.49 54.32
N LEU A 2 -70.79 -23.51 53.67
CA LEU A 2 -70.19 -22.72 52.57
C LEU A 2 -68.99 -21.81 52.94
N LYS A 3 -68.94 -21.27 54.18
CA LYS A 3 -67.83 -20.40 54.65
C LYS A 3 -66.49 -21.13 54.87
N LYS A 4 -66.49 -22.45 55.09
CA LYS A 4 -65.25 -23.22 55.34
C LYS A 4 -64.54 -23.55 54.02
N THR A 5 -65.31 -23.82 52.95
CA THR A 5 -64.82 -24.09 51.60
C THR A 5 -64.26 -22.85 50.91
N MET A 6 -64.88 -21.67 51.09
CA MET A 6 -64.37 -20.40 50.52
C MET A 6 -63.03 -19.97 51.12
N ARG A 7 -62.82 -20.20 52.43
CA ARG A 7 -61.52 -19.95 53.07
C ARG A 7 -60.44 -20.93 52.60
N SER A 8 -60.80 -22.20 52.35
CA SER A 8 -59.88 -23.21 51.83
C SER A 8 -59.52 -22.97 50.36
N LEU A 9 -60.47 -22.52 49.53
CA LEU A 9 -60.24 -22.24 48.12
C LEU A 9 -59.35 -21.00 47.93
N GLY A 10 -59.59 -19.94 48.71
CA GLY A 10 -58.73 -18.75 48.75
C GLY A 10 -57.29 -19.08 49.17
N SER A 11 -57.12 -19.99 50.14
CA SER A 11 -55.79 -20.45 50.58
C SER A 11 -55.05 -21.22 49.50
N ILE A 12 -55.73 -22.07 48.72
CA ILE A 12 -55.11 -22.84 47.62
C ILE A 12 -54.73 -21.89 46.46
N ILE A 13 -55.60 -20.94 46.12
CA ILE A 13 -55.32 -19.93 45.08
C ILE A 13 -54.15 -19.05 45.50
N MET A 14 -54.16 -18.53 46.73
CA MET A 14 -53.06 -17.71 47.27
C MET A 14 -51.75 -18.50 47.32
N MET A 15 -51.78 -19.75 47.78
CA MET A 15 -50.60 -20.63 47.79
C MET A 15 -50.07 -20.90 46.38
N ARG A 16 -50.94 -21.07 45.37
CA ARG A 16 -50.51 -21.23 43.98
C ARG A 16 -49.94 -19.95 43.38
N VAL A 17 -50.48 -18.79 43.71
CA VAL A 17 -49.93 -17.49 43.30
C VAL A 17 -48.55 -17.27 43.92
N VAL A 18 -48.38 -17.60 45.20
CA VAL A 18 -47.07 -17.50 45.89
C VAL A 18 -46.05 -18.48 45.28
N ILE A 19 -46.43 -19.74 45.03
CA ILE A 19 -45.52 -20.74 44.44
C ILE A 19 -45.10 -20.34 43.02
N VAL A 20 -46.05 -19.92 42.18
CA VAL A 20 -45.73 -19.46 40.81
C VAL A 20 -44.85 -18.20 40.84
N GLY A 21 -45.10 -17.28 41.77
CA GLY A 21 -44.25 -16.10 41.98
C GLY A 21 -42.83 -16.47 42.43
N CYS A 22 -42.67 -17.40 43.38
CA CYS A 22 -41.36 -17.89 43.82
C CYS A 22 -40.64 -18.62 42.69
N ILE A 23 -41.32 -19.45 41.90
CA ILE A 23 -40.72 -20.15 40.75
C ILE A 23 -40.28 -19.13 39.69
N LEU A 24 -41.08 -18.11 39.39
CA LEU A 24 -40.71 -17.07 38.43
C LEU A 24 -39.50 -16.26 38.93
N LEU A 25 -39.47 -15.87 40.21
CA LEU A 25 -38.33 -15.18 40.82
C LEU A 25 -37.06 -16.05 40.80
N LEU A 26 -37.17 -17.33 41.14
CA LEU A 26 -36.04 -18.27 41.10
C LEU A 26 -35.53 -18.48 39.67
N LEU A 27 -36.41 -18.64 38.69
CA LEU A 27 -36.03 -18.78 37.28
C LEU A 27 -35.33 -17.52 36.74
N VAL A 28 -35.79 -16.32 37.13
CA VAL A 28 -35.12 -15.05 36.78
C VAL A 28 -33.73 -14.98 37.42
N THR A 29 -33.58 -15.35 38.70
CA THR A 29 -32.26 -15.34 39.36
C THR A 29 -31.28 -16.38 38.78
N ILE A 30 -31.77 -17.56 38.41
CA ILE A 30 -30.96 -18.63 37.81
C ILE A 30 -30.52 -18.21 36.40
N LEU A 31 -31.42 -17.60 35.61
CA LEU A 31 -31.11 -17.09 34.28
C LEU A 31 -30.06 -15.96 34.31
N SER A 32 -30.11 -15.09 35.32
CA SER A 32 -29.06 -14.09 35.54
C SER A 32 -27.72 -14.71 35.97
N LEU A 33 -27.72 -15.85 36.67
CA LEU A 33 -26.50 -16.53 37.11
C LEU A 33 -25.79 -17.27 35.95
N VAL A 34 -26.53 -17.91 35.03
CA VAL A 34 -25.93 -18.56 33.85
C VAL A 34 -25.35 -17.58 32.83
N ALA A 35 -25.75 -16.31 32.84
CA ALA A 35 -25.18 -15.27 31.99
C ALA A 35 -23.81 -14.73 32.46
N PHE A 36 -23.34 -15.10 33.66
CA PHE A 36 -22.14 -14.51 34.28
C PHE A 36 -20.90 -15.42 34.32
N SER A 37 -21.00 -16.66 33.86
CA SER A 37 -19.89 -17.65 33.95
C SER A 37 -18.85 -17.56 32.82
N GLY A 38 -19.00 -16.62 31.88
CA GLY A 38 -18.00 -16.37 30.84
C GLY A 38 -16.97 -15.33 31.30
N ARG A 39 -15.98 -15.73 32.13
CA ARG A 39 -14.77 -14.90 32.26
C ARG A 39 -13.99 -14.99 30.94
N THR A 40 -14.24 -14.07 30.02
CA THR A 40 -13.38 -13.90 28.85
C THR A 40 -12.03 -13.39 29.32
N SER A 41 -11.04 -14.28 29.43
CA SER A 41 -9.65 -13.89 29.65
C SER A 41 -9.14 -13.24 28.37
N THR A 42 -9.42 -11.96 28.16
CA THR A 42 -8.84 -11.21 27.06
C THR A 42 -7.33 -11.16 27.27
N PRO A 43 -6.51 -11.69 26.34
CA PRO A 43 -5.07 -11.58 26.45
C PRO A 43 -4.67 -10.09 26.48
N PRO A 44 -3.55 -9.74 27.12
CA PRO A 44 -3.01 -8.38 27.03
C PRO A 44 -2.82 -7.97 25.56
N PRO A 45 -3.05 -6.70 25.19
CA PRO A 45 -2.82 -6.22 23.84
C PRO A 45 -1.39 -6.50 23.37
N ALA A 46 -1.22 -7.05 22.16
CA ALA A 46 0.08 -7.25 21.55
C ALA A 46 0.75 -5.91 21.22
N PRO A 47 2.08 -5.77 21.40
CA PRO A 47 2.82 -4.59 20.99
C PRO A 47 2.75 -4.38 19.47
N ALA A 48 3.02 -3.16 19.01
CA ALA A 48 3.08 -2.85 17.58
C ALA A 48 4.14 -3.70 16.87
N ALA A 49 3.75 -4.29 15.74
CA ALA A 49 4.61 -5.08 14.87
C ALA A 49 4.28 -4.72 13.42
N PHE A 50 5.29 -4.54 12.57
CA PHE A 50 5.08 -4.00 11.24
C PHE A 50 5.49 -4.97 10.15
N GLU A 51 4.65 -5.08 9.13
CA GLU A 51 4.92 -5.83 7.90
C GLU A 51 4.76 -4.89 6.70
N THR A 52 5.67 -4.99 5.74
CA THR A 52 5.63 -4.20 4.52
C THR A 52 5.33 -5.06 3.31
N THR A 53 4.45 -4.58 2.43
CA THR A 53 4.04 -5.29 1.23
C THR A 53 3.79 -4.34 0.07
N GLY A 54 3.65 -4.88 -1.15
CA GLY A 54 3.13 -4.13 -2.29
C GLY A 54 4.05 -3.00 -2.76
N LEU A 55 5.35 -3.26 -2.88
CA LEU A 55 6.28 -2.34 -3.54
C LEU A 55 5.81 -2.06 -4.96
N LYS A 56 5.67 -0.79 -5.32
CA LYS A 56 5.39 -0.33 -6.68
C LYS A 56 6.33 0.80 -7.04
N ILE A 57 6.86 0.73 -8.24
CA ILE A 57 7.75 1.73 -8.83
C ILE A 57 7.08 2.19 -10.13
N ASN A 58 6.85 3.50 -10.28
CA ASN A 58 6.15 4.04 -11.43
C ASN A 58 6.72 5.41 -11.87
N PRO A 59 7.19 5.55 -13.11
CA PRO A 59 7.35 4.49 -14.12
C PRO A 59 8.50 3.51 -13.79
N PRO A 60 8.53 2.30 -14.38
CA PRO A 60 9.66 1.37 -14.24
C PRO A 60 10.88 1.77 -15.09
N GLU A 61 10.67 2.62 -16.09
CA GLU A 61 11.72 3.21 -16.95
C GLU A 61 11.46 4.71 -17.05
N THR A 62 12.51 5.52 -16.93
CA THR A 62 12.39 6.97 -16.95
C THR A 62 13.55 7.63 -17.70
N ASP A 63 13.32 8.80 -18.28
CA ASP A 63 14.41 9.61 -18.84
C ASP A 63 15.23 10.27 -17.71
N PRO A 64 16.51 10.61 -17.95
CA PRO A 64 17.32 11.34 -17.00
C PRO A 64 16.63 12.61 -16.47
N GLY A 65 16.65 12.79 -15.15
CA GLY A 65 16.09 13.96 -14.49
C GLY A 65 14.56 13.99 -14.40
N GLN A 66 13.88 12.91 -14.80
CA GLN A 66 12.44 12.75 -14.60
C GLN A 66 12.12 12.12 -13.25
N GLU A 67 11.03 12.58 -12.63
CA GLU A 67 10.55 12.06 -11.36
C GLU A 67 9.83 10.71 -11.53
N LEU A 68 10.15 9.77 -10.65
CA LEU A 68 9.40 8.53 -10.47
C LEU A 68 8.94 8.38 -9.03
N ILE A 69 7.88 7.61 -8.84
CA ILE A 69 7.25 7.39 -7.53
C ILE A 69 7.44 5.95 -7.09
N ILE A 70 7.96 5.79 -5.88
CA ILE A 70 8.13 4.50 -5.20
C ILE A 70 7.16 4.45 -4.03
N THR A 71 6.32 3.42 -3.99
CA THR A 71 5.34 3.23 -2.91
C THR A 71 5.41 1.83 -2.31
N ALA A 72 5.13 1.72 -1.02
CA ALA A 72 4.88 0.45 -0.34
C ALA A 72 3.77 0.61 0.70
N THR A 73 3.18 -0.50 1.12
CA THR A 73 2.18 -0.53 2.19
C THR A 73 2.80 -1.06 3.47
N VAL A 74 2.58 -0.37 4.58
CA VAL A 74 2.98 -0.77 5.92
C VAL A 74 1.72 -1.17 6.70
N ALA A 75 1.68 -2.39 7.21
CA ALA A 75 0.62 -2.91 8.05
C ALA A 75 1.11 -3.04 9.49
N ASN A 76 0.31 -2.63 10.47
CA ASN A 76 0.57 -2.90 11.88
C ASN A 76 -0.25 -4.13 12.30
N THR A 77 0.43 -5.25 12.56
CA THR A 77 -0.20 -6.52 12.97
C THR A 77 -0.38 -6.64 14.48
N GLY A 78 0.04 -5.62 15.24
CA GLY A 78 -0.17 -5.53 16.69
C GLY A 78 -1.48 -4.86 17.09
N ASP A 79 -1.80 -4.95 18.39
CA ASP A 79 -3.02 -4.39 18.98
C ASP A 79 -2.84 -2.97 19.52
N ILE A 80 -1.64 -2.40 19.37
CA ILE A 80 -1.27 -1.06 19.85
C ILE A 80 -0.76 -0.23 18.67
N ARG A 81 -1.12 1.06 18.65
CA ARG A 81 -0.56 2.04 17.71
C ARG A 81 0.96 2.16 17.88
N GLY A 82 1.69 2.22 16.78
CA GLY A 82 3.14 2.43 16.81
C GLY A 82 3.65 3.29 15.64
N GLY A 83 4.93 3.64 15.70
CA GLY A 83 5.65 4.31 14.62
C GLY A 83 6.57 3.35 13.88
N TYR A 84 6.56 3.41 12.56
CA TYR A 84 7.45 2.68 11.67
C TYR A 84 8.35 3.66 10.92
N MET A 85 9.65 3.39 10.87
CA MET A 85 10.63 4.18 10.11
C MET A 85 10.86 3.49 8.76
N ALA A 86 10.25 4.02 7.70
CA ALA A 86 10.46 3.51 6.35
C ALA A 86 11.76 4.08 5.78
N GLU A 87 12.71 3.22 5.44
CA GLU A 87 13.96 3.58 4.77
C GLU A 87 13.91 3.17 3.30
N LEU A 88 14.09 4.13 2.40
CA LEU A 88 14.27 3.89 0.97
C LEU A 88 15.78 3.85 0.66
N LYS A 89 16.25 2.71 0.14
CA LYS A 89 17.61 2.54 -0.33
C LYS A 89 17.64 2.36 -1.84
N ILE A 90 18.61 3.01 -2.47
CA ILE A 90 18.92 2.87 -3.89
C ILE A 90 20.38 2.42 -3.99
N ASN A 91 20.64 1.28 -4.65
CA ASN A 91 21.97 0.67 -4.74
C ASN A 91 22.65 0.57 -3.35
N ASP A 92 21.96 -0.07 -2.41
CA ASP A 92 22.36 -0.23 -0.99
C ASP A 92 22.58 1.05 -0.17
N THR A 93 22.37 2.23 -0.76
CA THR A 93 22.55 3.52 -0.10
C THR A 93 21.21 4.10 0.32
N THR A 94 21.05 4.43 1.61
CA THR A 94 19.83 5.11 2.10
C THR A 94 19.72 6.50 1.50
N GLN A 95 18.69 6.72 0.67
CA GLN A 95 18.42 8.00 0.03
C GLN A 95 17.45 8.84 0.87
N GLN A 96 16.39 8.22 1.39
CA GLN A 96 15.32 8.91 2.10
C GLN A 96 14.78 8.05 3.24
N THR A 97 14.30 8.71 4.29
CA THR A 97 13.66 8.06 5.45
C THR A 97 12.37 8.80 5.80
N MET A 98 11.30 8.06 6.10
CA MET A 98 10.02 8.63 6.50
C MET A 98 9.41 7.86 7.67
N GLN A 99 9.06 8.59 8.74
CA GLN A 99 8.32 8.01 9.86
C GLN A 99 6.81 8.03 9.59
N VAL A 100 6.15 6.89 9.77
CA VAL A 100 4.69 6.75 9.67
C VAL A 100 4.12 6.16 10.97
N ILE A 101 3.07 6.80 11.50
CA ILE A 101 2.33 6.30 12.65
C ILE A 101 1.13 5.48 12.16
N VAL A 102 1.06 4.20 12.50
CA VAL A 102 0.01 3.27 12.06
C VAL A 102 -0.77 2.79 13.29
N GLY A 103 -2.11 2.85 13.24
CA GLY A 103 -2.97 2.34 14.32
C GLY A 103 -2.89 0.81 14.44
N ALA A 104 -3.51 0.26 15.48
CA ALA A 104 -3.60 -1.18 15.68
C ALA A 104 -4.43 -1.83 14.56
N GLY A 105 -3.91 -2.89 13.93
CA GLY A 105 -4.57 -3.55 12.80
C GLY A 105 -4.75 -2.71 11.54
N GLU A 106 -4.20 -1.48 11.49
CA GLU A 106 -4.34 -0.58 10.35
C GLU A 106 -3.20 -0.76 9.33
N THR A 107 -3.43 -0.26 8.12
CA THR A 107 -2.42 -0.16 7.07
C THR A 107 -2.28 1.28 6.59
N LYS A 108 -1.06 1.65 6.17
CA LYS A 108 -0.77 2.96 5.55
C LYS A 108 0.21 2.80 4.40
N ALA A 109 0.01 3.58 3.35
CA ALA A 109 0.98 3.69 2.26
C ALA A 109 2.11 4.65 2.65
N VAL A 110 3.32 4.29 2.24
CA VAL A 110 4.50 5.18 2.24
C VAL A 110 4.85 5.47 0.79
N THR A 111 5.17 6.72 0.49
CA THR A 111 5.41 7.22 -0.87
C THR A 111 6.68 8.06 -0.87
N PHE A 112 7.56 7.79 -1.82
CA PHE A 112 8.79 8.52 -2.05
C PHE A 112 8.87 8.96 -3.51
N ALA A 113 9.34 10.18 -3.73
CA ALA A 113 9.63 10.72 -5.06
C ALA A 113 11.16 10.71 -5.26
N VAL A 114 11.59 10.14 -6.38
CA VAL A 114 13.00 9.94 -6.73
C VAL A 114 13.27 10.53 -8.11
N VAL A 115 14.42 11.16 -8.26
CA VAL A 115 14.94 11.66 -9.54
C VAL A 115 16.38 11.17 -9.67
N GLU A 116 16.70 10.57 -10.81
CA GLU A 116 18.05 10.11 -11.14
C GLU A 116 18.44 10.65 -12.53
N ASP A 117 19.65 11.19 -12.62
CA ASP A 117 20.16 11.82 -13.85
C ASP A 117 21.09 10.92 -14.65
N THR A 118 21.60 9.84 -14.03
CA THR A 118 22.58 8.97 -14.67
C THR A 118 21.89 7.75 -15.28
N PRO A 119 22.09 7.47 -16.58
CA PRO A 119 21.53 6.27 -17.19
C PRO A 119 22.07 5.00 -16.53
N GLY A 120 21.20 4.05 -16.23
CA GLY A 120 21.56 2.81 -15.56
C GLY A 120 20.37 2.09 -14.94
N ILE A 121 20.63 0.87 -14.46
CA ILE A 121 19.66 0.09 -13.68
C ILE A 121 19.94 0.34 -12.19
N TYR A 122 18.89 0.63 -11.45
CA TYR A 122 18.95 0.97 -10.03
C TYR A 122 18.17 -0.05 -9.22
N GLU A 123 18.81 -0.62 -8.21
CA GLU A 123 18.19 -1.52 -7.25
C GLU A 123 17.51 -0.72 -6.14
N VAL A 124 16.25 -1.05 -5.83
CA VAL A 124 15.42 -0.39 -4.85
C VAL A 124 15.16 -1.34 -3.69
N VAL A 125 15.41 -0.88 -2.46
CA VAL A 125 14.98 -1.57 -1.24
C VAL A 125 14.11 -0.64 -0.40
N LEU A 126 12.89 -1.07 -0.06
CA LEU A 126 11.98 -0.32 0.80
C LEU A 126 11.28 -1.27 1.78
N GLY A 127 11.58 -1.14 3.07
CA GLY A 127 11.06 -2.06 4.09
C GLY A 127 11.48 -3.52 3.88
N GLY A 128 12.64 -3.76 3.25
CA GLY A 128 13.09 -5.10 2.89
C GLY A 128 12.44 -5.69 1.64
N LEU A 129 11.53 -4.96 0.98
CA LEU A 129 11.03 -5.30 -0.35
C LEU A 129 12.03 -4.83 -1.40
N ASN A 130 12.28 -5.66 -2.42
CA ASN A 130 13.24 -5.38 -3.48
C ASN A 130 12.52 -5.09 -4.80
N GLY A 131 13.06 -4.19 -5.60
CA GLY A 131 12.61 -3.85 -6.94
C GLY A 131 13.72 -3.18 -7.73
N GLN A 132 13.43 -2.76 -8.96
CA GLN A 132 14.37 -2.03 -9.80
C GLN A 132 13.63 -1.07 -10.72
N PHE A 133 14.34 -0.03 -11.16
CA PHE A 133 13.96 0.81 -12.30
C PHE A 133 15.16 1.09 -13.19
N GLU A 134 14.91 1.52 -14.42
CA GLU A 134 15.95 1.90 -15.36
C GLU A 134 15.85 3.39 -15.72
N VAL A 135 16.99 4.07 -15.71
CA VAL A 135 17.14 5.40 -16.30
C VAL A 135 17.71 5.22 -17.70
N LEU A 136 16.94 5.64 -18.71
CA LEU A 136 17.28 5.45 -20.10
C LEU A 136 18.48 6.32 -20.50
N LYS A 137 19.24 5.85 -21.50
CA LYS A 137 20.28 6.69 -22.11
C LYS A 137 19.62 7.81 -22.92
N PRO A 138 20.16 9.04 -22.88
CA PRO A 138 19.70 10.10 -23.76
C PRO A 138 19.70 9.64 -25.21
N ALA A 139 18.60 9.88 -25.92
CA ALA A 139 18.55 9.64 -27.35
C ALA A 139 19.72 10.38 -28.02
N THR A 140 20.60 9.63 -28.68
CA THR A 140 21.63 10.26 -29.50
C THR A 140 20.89 11.05 -30.59
N PRO A 141 21.11 12.36 -30.72
CA PRO A 141 20.51 13.12 -31.81
C PRO A 141 20.82 12.38 -33.11
N PRO A 142 19.85 12.23 -34.05
CA PRO A 142 20.16 11.63 -35.34
C PRO A 142 21.35 12.39 -35.89
N GLN A 143 22.49 11.70 -36.02
CA GLN A 143 23.66 12.29 -36.65
C GLN A 143 23.16 12.74 -38.01
N SER A 144 23.14 14.05 -38.23
CA SER A 144 22.88 14.62 -39.53
C SER A 144 23.95 14.01 -40.43
N SER A 145 23.58 12.95 -41.15
CA SER A 145 24.32 12.50 -42.31
C SER A 145 24.17 13.63 -43.30
N ASN A 146 25.01 14.65 -43.15
CA ASN A 146 25.26 15.60 -44.19
C ASN A 146 25.60 14.74 -45.41
N PRO A 147 24.80 14.76 -46.49
CA PRO A 147 25.23 14.10 -47.69
C PRO A 147 26.50 14.85 -48.10
N THR A 148 27.65 14.18 -48.03
CA THR A 148 28.77 14.54 -48.88
C THR A 148 28.16 14.56 -50.29
N ILE A 149 27.98 15.77 -50.83
CA ILE A 149 27.70 15.97 -52.24
C ILE A 149 28.97 15.49 -52.93
N ASP A 150 29.03 14.18 -53.18
CA ASP A 150 29.83 13.64 -54.25
C ASP A 150 29.21 14.22 -55.52
N ASP A 151 29.78 15.34 -55.97
CA ASP A 151 29.53 15.95 -57.26
C ASP A 151 29.82 14.92 -58.36
N PRO A 152 28.82 14.46 -59.12
CA PRO A 152 29.05 13.76 -60.35
C PRO A 152 28.52 14.66 -61.46
N THR A 153 29.38 15.41 -62.13
CA THR A 153 29.48 15.47 -63.60
C THR A 153 30.46 16.56 -64.00
N THR A 154 31.71 16.17 -64.20
CA THR A 154 32.60 16.86 -65.14
C THR A 154 32.25 16.35 -66.56
N PRO A 155 31.69 17.15 -67.47
CA PRO A 155 31.51 16.70 -68.86
C PRO A 155 32.81 16.92 -69.65
N SER A 156 33.24 15.89 -70.37
CA SER A 156 34.28 15.94 -71.41
C SER A 156 33.83 15.01 -72.56
N PRO A 157 34.12 15.25 -73.86
CA PRO A 157 34.53 16.47 -74.56
C PRO A 157 33.69 16.76 -75.84
N SER A 158 33.69 18.00 -76.35
CA SER A 158 33.36 18.27 -77.76
C SER A 158 34.39 19.21 -78.42
N LYS A 159 35.15 18.58 -79.32
CA LYS A 159 35.90 18.99 -80.52
C LYS A 159 35.98 20.50 -80.91
N PRO A 160 37.14 20.96 -81.45
CA PRO A 160 37.41 22.37 -81.73
C PRO A 160 36.80 22.89 -83.03
N SER A 161 36.36 24.15 -83.02
CA SER A 161 36.08 24.97 -84.21
C SER A 161 36.97 26.23 -84.23
N LYS A 162 37.93 26.23 -85.15
CA LYS A 162 38.65 27.40 -85.70
C LYS A 162 37.75 28.05 -86.79
N PRO A 163 37.97 29.28 -87.30
CA PRO A 163 38.70 30.48 -86.83
C PRO A 163 37.77 31.72 -86.70
N SER A 164 38.26 32.87 -86.22
CA SER A 164 38.10 34.20 -86.88
C SER A 164 38.58 35.36 -86.00
N CYS A 165 39.65 36.03 -86.46
CA CYS A 165 39.96 37.48 -86.45
C CYS A 165 40.15 38.32 -85.15
N CYS A 166 41.27 39.06 -85.17
CA CYS A 166 41.45 40.52 -84.95
C CYS A 166 42.57 40.88 -83.95
N GLY A 167 43.51 41.72 -84.40
CA GLY A 167 44.49 42.43 -83.57
C GLY A 167 45.89 42.46 -84.17
#